data_AF-A0A832TE08-F1
#
_entry.id   AF-A0A832TE08-F1
#
_cell.length_a   1.000
_cell.length_b   1.000
_cell.length_c   1.000
_cell.angle_alpha   90.00
_cell.angle_beta   90.00
_cell.angle_gamma   90.00
#
_symmetry.space_group_name_H-M   'P 1'
#
loop_
_entity.id
_entity.type
_entity.pdbx_description
1 polymer ?
#
loop_
_entity_poly.entity_id
_entity_poly.type
_entity_poly.pdbx_seq_one_letter_code
_entity_poly.pdbx_strand_id
1 'polypeptide(L)'
;MTQPPTNNSLVSIRIPKSLFSELQKKAEQNHFLDVSEQVRSIVRNRWQEAKDPQAYHLKKLRNEIASAMKKGVQEKTNEQLIQELERIKETLVSAKR
;
A
#
# COMPACT_ATOMS: atom_id res chain seq x y z
N MET A 1 -18.86 26.39 12.83
CA MET A 1 -19.09 25.07 12.21
C MET A 1 -18.85 25.20 10.72
N THR A 2 -17.68 24.83 10.22
CA THR A 2 -17.36 24.87 8.79
C THR A 2 -17.97 23.65 8.11
N GLN A 3 -18.93 23.85 7.20
CA GLN A 3 -19.50 22.78 6.40
C GLN A 3 -18.39 22.05 5.61
N PRO A 4 -18.44 20.71 5.49
CA PRO A 4 -17.50 20.00 4.64
C PRO A 4 -17.72 20.45 3.18
N PRO A 5 -16.66 20.62 2.37
CA PRO A 5 -16.81 21.04 0.99
C PRO A 5 -17.56 19.97 0.20
N THR A 6 -18.78 20.30 -0.23
CA THR A 6 -19.72 19.46 -0.99
C THR A 6 -19.46 19.48 -2.49
N ASN A 7 -18.20 19.55 -2.94
CA ASN A 7 -17.89 19.63 -4.37
C ASN A 7 -17.56 18.24 -4.94
N ASN A 8 -18.55 17.34 -4.92
CA ASN A 8 -18.50 16.10 -5.71
C ASN A 8 -19.12 16.37 -7.08
N SER A 9 -18.28 16.57 -8.09
CA SER A 9 -18.73 16.64 -9.48
C SER A 9 -18.85 15.23 -10.06
N LEU A 10 -20.00 14.91 -10.65
CA LEU A 10 -20.20 13.66 -11.39
C LEU A 10 -19.56 13.80 -12.78
N VAL A 11 -18.67 12.89 -13.14
CA VAL A 11 -17.99 12.87 -14.45
C VAL A 11 -18.15 11.50 -15.06
N SER A 12 -18.54 11.44 -16.34
CA SER A 12 -18.57 10.20 -17.12
C SER A 12 -17.34 10.13 -18.02
N ILE A 13 -16.61 9.01 -17.96
CA ILE A 13 -15.36 8.80 -18.69
C ILE A 13 -15.47 7.49 -19.45
N ARG A 14 -15.11 7.50 -20.74
CA ARG A 14 -15.00 6.28 -21.53
C ARG A 14 -13.62 5.65 -21.31
N ILE A 15 -13.58 4.40 -20.85
CA ILE A 15 -12.35 3.69 -20.52
C ILE A 15 -12.32 2.35 -21.26
N PRO A 16 -11.19 1.92 -21.84
CA PRO A 16 -11.02 0.57 -22.38
C PRO A 16 -11.26 -0.51 -21.33
N LYS A 17 -11.84 -1.66 -21.73
CA LYS A 17 -12.16 -2.75 -20.80
C LYS A 17 -10.93 -3.29 -20.06
N SER A 18 -9.79 -3.40 -20.74
CA SER A 18 -8.51 -3.83 -20.13
C SER A 18 -8.10 -2.92 -18.98
N LEU A 19 -8.12 -1.60 -19.21
CA LEU A 19 -7.76 -0.61 -18.20
C LEU A 19 -8.76 -0.59 -17.05
N PHE A 20 -10.06 -0.76 -17.32
CA PHE A 20 -11.07 -0.88 -16.27
C PHE A 20 -10.80 -2.07 -15.35
N SER A 21 -10.47 -3.24 -15.92
CA SER A 21 -10.13 -4.43 -15.13
C SER A 21 -8.87 -4.23 -14.28
N GLU A 22 -7.86 -3.52 -14.78
CA GLU A 22 -6.68 -3.17 -13.98
C GLU A 22 -7.00 -2.20 -12.84
N LEU A 23 -7.84 -1.20 -13.09
CA LEU A 23 -8.29 -0.26 -12.06
C LEU A 23 -9.09 -0.97 -10.96
N GLN A 24 -9.92 -1.95 -11.32
CA GLN A 24 -10.66 -2.76 -10.35
C GLN A 24 -9.72 -3.56 -9.44
N LYS A 25 -8.74 -4.26 -10.01
CA LYS A 25 -7.72 -4.97 -9.22
C LYS A 25 -6.94 -4.04 -8.29
N LYS A 26 -6.57 -2.85 -8.76
CA LYS A 26 -5.89 -1.84 -7.94
C LYS A 26 -6.78 -1.30 -6.83
N ALA A 27 -8.08 -1.12 -7.09
CA ALA A 27 -9.04 -0.69 -6.08
C ALA A 27 -9.11 -1.71 -4.94
N GLU A 28 -9.18 -3.00 -5.25
CA GLU A 28 -9.17 -4.09 -4.27
C GLU A 28 -7.85 -4.13 -3.47
N GLN A 29 -6.70 -4.04 -4.15
CA GLN A 29 -5.37 -4.02 -3.51
C GLN A 29 -5.17 -2.85 -2.55
N ASN A 30 -5.75 -1.69 -2.88
CA ASN A 30 -5.66 -0.49 -2.05
C ASN A 30 -6.82 -0.39 -1.04
N HIS A 31 -7.69 -1.40 -0.98
CA HIS A 31 -8.87 -1.44 -0.11
C HIS A 31 -9.84 -0.27 -0.32
N PHE A 32 -10.01 0.17 -1.56
CA PHE A 32 -11.02 1.15 -1.92
C PHE A 32 -12.40 0.51 -2.11
N LEU A 33 -13.45 1.29 -1.87
CA LEU A 33 -14.83 0.82 -2.01
C LEU A 33 -15.22 0.61 -3.47
N ASP A 34 -14.75 1.50 -4.35
CA ASP A 34 -15.11 1.48 -5.75
C ASP A 34 -13.96 1.94 -6.67
N VAL A 35 -14.17 1.75 -7.98
CA VAL A 35 -13.24 2.21 -9.01
C VAL A 35 -13.13 3.73 -9.02
N SER A 36 -14.20 4.46 -8.68
CA SER A 36 -14.19 5.92 -8.64
C SER A 36 -13.24 6.48 -7.58
N GLU A 37 -13.12 5.83 -6.42
CA GLU A 37 -12.12 6.14 -5.39
C GLU A 37 -10.71 5.91 -5.89
N GLN A 38 -10.48 4.80 -6.58
CA GLN A 38 -9.19 4.52 -7.21
C GLN A 38 -8.83 5.61 -8.24
N VAL A 39 -9.78 6.03 -9.08
CA VAL A 39 -9.56 7.12 -10.05
C VAL A 39 -9.30 8.45 -9.33
N ARG A 40 -10.09 8.81 -8.31
CA ARG A 40 -9.88 10.03 -7.51
C ARG A 40 -8.51 10.04 -6.83
N SER A 41 -8.06 8.90 -6.33
CA SER A 41 -6.73 8.73 -5.75
C SER A 41 -5.63 9.01 -6.78
N ILE A 42 -5.75 8.46 -7.99
CA ILE A 42 -4.81 8.70 -9.08
C ILE A 42 -4.78 10.19 -9.46
N VAL A 43 -5.94 10.81 -9.66
CA VAL A 43 -6.03 12.24 -10.01
C VAL A 43 -5.43 13.11 -8.91
N ARG A 44 -5.71 12.81 -7.64
CA ARG A 44 -5.14 13.53 -6.50
C ARG A 44 -3.61 13.42 -6.48
N ASN A 45 -3.05 12.25 -6.74
CA ASN A 45 -1.61 12.04 -6.78
C ASN A 45 -0.98 12.84 -7.93
N ARG A 46 -1.58 12.81 -9.12
CA ARG A 46 -1.13 13.62 -10.27
C ARG A 46 -1.20 15.12 -9.99
N TRP A 47 -2.26 15.56 -9.32
CA TRP A 47 -2.40 16.96 -8.94
C TRP A 47 -1.35 17.39 -7.91
N GLN A 48 -1.05 16.55 -6.92
CA GLN A 48 0.02 16.82 -5.95
C GLN A 48 1.40 16.89 -6.62
N GLU A 49 1.68 15.96 -7.54
CA GLU A 49 2.90 15.96 -8.36
C GLU A 49 3.03 17.24 -9.18
N ALA A 50 1.95 17.72 -9.81
CA ALA A 50 1.96 18.95 -10.59
C ALA A 50 2.03 20.23 -9.73
N LYS A 51 1.42 20.23 -8.53
CA LYS A 51 1.36 21.40 -7.64
C LYS A 51 2.71 21.68 -6.98
N ASP A 52 3.38 20.63 -6.50
CA ASP A 52 4.70 20.74 -5.88
C ASP A 52 5.51 19.47 -6.17
N PRO A 53 6.25 19.44 -7.29
CA PRO A 53 7.02 18.27 -7.70
C PRO A 53 8.09 17.90 -6.68
N GLN A 54 8.75 18.89 -6.07
CA GLN A 54 9.86 18.66 -5.15
C GLN A 54 9.36 17.99 -3.86
N ALA A 55 8.31 18.52 -3.25
CA ALA A 55 7.72 17.93 -2.06
C ALA A 55 7.13 16.54 -2.35
N TYR A 56 6.52 16.36 -3.53
CA TYR A 56 5.97 15.06 -3.94
C TYR A 56 7.06 13.99 -4.03
N HIS A 57 8.17 14.27 -4.73
CA HIS A 57 9.27 13.32 -4.88
C HIS A 57 9.99 13.05 -3.55
N LEU A 58 10.20 14.07 -2.71
CA LEU A 58 10.77 13.87 -1.37
C LEU A 58 9.90 12.98 -0.49
N LYS A 59 8.57 13.20 -0.51
CA LYS A 59 7.61 12.35 0.21
C LYS A 59 7.63 10.91 -0.32
N LYS A 60 7.69 10.75 -1.64
CA LYS A 60 7.80 9.43 -2.29
C LYS A 60 9.06 8.70 -1.83
N LEU A 61 10.22 9.36 -1.89
CA LEU A 61 11.50 8.80 -1.45
C LEU A 61 11.46 8.40 0.02
N ARG A 62 10.90 9.25 0.89
CA ARG A 62 10.75 8.94 2.32
C ARG A 62 9.90 7.69 2.54
N ASN A 63 8.81 7.52 1.79
CA ASN A 63 7.96 6.35 1.89
C ASN A 63 8.66 5.08 1.40
N GLU A 64 9.44 5.17 0.31
CA GLU A 64 10.23 4.06 -0.20
C GLU A 64 11.26 3.60 0.83
N ILE A 65 12.03 4.53 1.42
CA ILE A 65 12.98 4.24 2.50
C ILE A 65 12.28 3.60 3.70
N ALA A 66 11.15 4.16 4.14
CA ALA A 66 10.38 3.61 5.25
C ALA A 66 9.88 2.18 4.96
N SER A 67 9.44 1.91 3.73
CA SER A 67 8.99 0.58 3.32
C SER A 67 10.13 -0.43 3.27
N ALA A 68 11.30 -0.03 2.75
CA ALA A 68 12.49 -0.87 2.71
C ALA A 68 12.99 -1.21 4.12
N MET A 69 13.00 -0.24 5.03
CA MET A 69 13.35 -0.48 6.43
C MET A 69 12.36 -1.43 7.11
N LYS A 70 11.05 -1.24 6.93
CA LYS A 70 10.04 -2.16 7.48
C LYS A 70 10.24 -3.59 6.96
N LYS A 71 10.53 -3.75 5.66
CA LYS A 71 10.78 -5.05 5.06
C LYS A 71 12.02 -5.72 5.67
N GLY A 72 13.14 -4.99 5.79
CA GLY A 72 14.37 -5.52 6.39
C GLY A 72 14.22 -5.87 7.87
N VAL A 73 13.41 -5.12 8.64
CA VAL A 73 13.07 -5.47 10.02
C VAL A 73 12.24 -6.76 10.05
N GLN A 74 11.21 -6.86 9.21
CA GLN A 74 10.36 -8.04 9.13
C GLN A 74 11.15 -9.31 8.76
N GLU A 75 12.09 -9.21 7.81
CA GLU A 75 12.95 -10.31 7.41
C GLU A 75 13.81 -10.80 8.60
N LYS A 76 14.45 -9.89 9.33
CA LYS A 76 15.23 -10.24 10.53
C LYS A 76 14.38 -10.87 11.62
N THR A 77 13.18 -10.35 11.87
CA THR A 77 12.26 -10.93 12.85
C THR A 77 11.81 -12.33 12.45
N ASN A 78 11.54 -12.56 11.16
CA ASN A 78 11.18 -13.87 10.64
C ASN A 78 12.34 -14.87 10.77
N GLU A 79 13.59 -14.46 10.50
CA GLU A 79 14.78 -15.30 10.69
C GLU A 79 14.96 -15.72 12.16
N GLN A 80 14.77 -14.78 13.10
CA GLN A 80 14.82 -15.07 14.54
C GLN A 80 13.72 -16.05 14.96
N LEU A 81 12.49 -15.86 14.47
CA LEU A 81 11.37 -16.78 14.71
C LEU A 81 11.67 -18.20 14.21
N ILE A 82 12.26 -18.32 13.01
CA ILE A 82 12.65 -19.63 12.46
C ILE A 82 13.68 -20.32 13.37
N GLN A 83 14.71 -19.59 13.81
CA GLN A 83 15.73 -20.15 14.70
C GLN A 83 15.16 -20.59 16.05
N GLU A 84 14.24 -19.82 16.63
CA GLU A 84 13.57 -20.22 17.88
C GLU A 84 12.69 -21.47 17.69
N LEU A 85 11.94 -21.54 16.60
CA LEU A 85 11.12 -22.71 16.26
C LEU A 85 11.98 -23.97 16.05
N GLU A 86 13.15 -23.83 15.42
CA GLU A 86 14.11 -24.93 15.27
C GLU A 86 14.65 -25.41 16.62
N ARG A 87 15.02 -24.50 17.52
CA ARG A 87 15.43 -24.85 18.89
C ARG A 87 14.33 -25.56 19.69
N ILE A 88 13.09 -25.11 19.57
CA ILE A 88 11.93 -25.75 20.22
C ILE A 88 11.72 -27.16 19.65
N LYS A 89 11.84 -27.32 18.32
CA LYS A 89 11.73 -28.63 17.68
C LYS A 89 12.82 -29.58 18.17
N GLU A 90 14.08 -29.14 18.25
CA GLU A 90 15.19 -29.95 18.73
C GLU A 90 14.98 -30.38 20.18
N THR A 91 14.63 -29.44 21.07
CA THR A 91 14.37 -29.73 22.48
C THR A 91 13.23 -30.74 22.67
N LEU A 92 12.12 -30.60 21.94
CA LEU A 92 11.01 -31.56 21.97
C LEU A 92 11.40 -32.96 21.45
N VAL A 93 12.25 -33.04 20.42
CA VAL A 93 12.73 -34.33 19.89
C VAL A 93 13.67 -35.02 20.89
N SER A 94 14.55 -34.26 21.54
CA SER A 94 15.44 -34.79 22.58
C SER A 94 14.70 -35.16 23.87
N ALA A 95 13.60 -34.49 24.23
CA ALA A 95 12.78 -34.80 25.41
C ALA A 95 11.87 -36.04 25.22
N LYS A 96 11.76 -36.55 24.00
CA LYS A 96 10.94 -37.73 23.64
C LYS A 96 11.76 -39.03 23.52
N ARG A 97 13.08 -38.95 23.69
CA ARG A 97 14.00 -40.10 23.86
C ARG A 97 14.27 -40.33 25.33
#